data_AF-A0A5E5P2M8-F1
#
_entry.id   AF-A0A5E5P2M8-F1
#
_cell.length_a   1.000
_cell.length_b   1.000
_cell.length_c   1.000
_cell.angle_alpha   90.00
_cell.angle_beta   90.00
_cell.angle_gamma   90.00
#
_symmetry.space_group_name_H-M   'P 1'
#
loop_
_entity.id
_entity.type
_entity.pdbx_description
1 polymer ?
#
loop_
_entity_poly.entity_id
_entity_poly.type
_entity_poly.pdbx_seq_one_letter_code
_entity_poly.pdbx_strand_id
1 'polypeptide(L)'
;MNEAFQDTRQALHVAYLVLSLPPRQKAPFRNMLIRIIEAIDRPTKAQEAWLNELRGPQGEYDPDRLTLEEFRAQCAMITDAARTRLPSPEYAAVLARFAHDEEKVKGINALAVWSRKSSGITAVALLRDLAAWNYLPRTKREGVSIADIAARHKVAKTSAFRAAKWMAGRFSELENLAVARLESSFVLHGVVPPANRPTCEYAQSVAA
;
A
#
# COMPACT_ATOMS: atom_id res chain seq x y z
N MET A 1 -0.19 10.06 -17.83
CA MET A 1 -1.12 9.84 -16.69
C MET A 1 -0.89 8.43 -16.18
N ASN A 2 -0.63 8.24 -14.88
CA ASN A 2 -0.30 6.92 -14.34
C ASN A 2 -1.51 5.99 -14.38
N GLU A 3 -1.53 5.04 -15.32
CA GLU A 3 -2.58 4.01 -15.42
C GLU A 3 -2.70 3.15 -14.14
N ALA A 4 -1.70 3.21 -13.26
CA ALA A 4 -1.63 2.43 -12.02
C ALA A 4 -2.57 2.91 -10.90
N PHE A 5 -3.06 4.16 -10.93
CA PHE A 5 -3.85 4.77 -9.85
C PHE A 5 -5.20 5.29 -10.36
N GLN A 6 -6.12 4.38 -10.70
CA GLN A 6 -7.45 4.71 -11.20
C GLN A 6 -8.37 5.28 -10.12
N ASP A 7 -8.19 4.82 -8.87
CA ASP A 7 -8.93 5.31 -7.72
C ASP A 7 -8.04 5.34 -6.45
N THR A 8 -8.50 6.05 -5.42
CA THR A 8 -7.78 6.20 -4.14
C THR A 8 -7.53 4.87 -3.42
N ARG A 9 -8.44 3.90 -3.54
CA ARG A 9 -8.30 2.59 -2.91
C ARG A 9 -7.23 1.75 -3.61
N GLN A 10 -7.19 1.79 -4.94
CA GLN A 10 -6.15 1.18 -5.75
C GLN A 10 -4.80 1.85 -5.48
N ALA A 11 -4.75 3.18 -5.39
CA ALA A 11 -3.55 3.93 -5.07
C ALA A 11 -2.96 3.50 -3.71
N LEU A 12 -3.79 3.40 -2.67
CA LEU A 12 -3.38 2.87 -1.36
C LEU A 12 -2.87 1.43 -1.47
N HIS A 13 -3.60 0.56 -2.16
CA HIS A 13 -3.22 -0.84 -2.30
C HIS A 13 -1.85 -1.00 -2.97
N VAL A 14 -1.65 -0.32 -4.10
CA VAL A 14 -0.39 -0.36 -4.85
C VAL A 14 0.74 0.28 -4.04
N ALA A 15 0.50 1.41 -3.38
CA ALA A 15 1.53 2.11 -2.61
C ALA A 15 2.08 1.25 -1.46
N TYR A 16 1.19 0.64 -0.65
CA TYR A 16 1.61 -0.23 0.45
C TYR A 16 2.32 -1.49 -0.06
N LEU A 17 1.87 -2.08 -1.17
CA LEU A 17 2.53 -3.24 -1.77
C LEU A 17 3.92 -2.90 -2.31
N VAL A 18 4.06 -1.79 -3.03
CA VAL A 18 5.35 -1.35 -3.59
C VAL A 18 6.35 -1.10 -2.47
N LEU A 19 5.93 -0.42 -1.40
CA LEU A 19 6.81 -0.09 -0.28
C LEU A 19 7.15 -1.30 0.60
N SER A 20 6.32 -2.35 0.63
CA SER A 20 6.68 -3.60 1.32
C SER A 20 7.75 -4.41 0.57
N LEU A 21 7.97 -4.15 -0.72
CA LEU A 21 9.06 -4.78 -1.46
C LEU A 21 10.41 -4.17 -1.05
N PRO A 22 11.48 -4.98 -0.95
CA PRO A 22 12.81 -4.48 -0.62
C PRO A 22 13.27 -3.42 -1.61
N PRO A 23 14.06 -2.41 -1.18
CA PRO A 23 14.62 -1.41 -2.07
C PRO A 23 15.36 -2.08 -3.22
N ARG A 24 14.94 -1.80 -4.45
CA ARG A 24 15.58 -2.38 -5.63
C ARG A 24 16.95 -1.75 -5.81
N GLN A 25 18.01 -2.52 -5.61
CA GLN A 25 19.33 -2.14 -6.09
C GLN A 25 19.39 -2.48 -7.59
N LYS A 26 19.45 -1.47 -8.46
CA LYS A 26 19.75 -1.72 -9.88
C LYS A 26 21.12 -2.37 -9.94
N ALA A 27 21.18 -3.61 -10.45
CA ALA A 27 22.39 -4.37 -10.77
C ALA A 27 23.58 -4.08 -9.81
N PRO A 28 23.51 -4.47 -8.53
CA PRO A 28 24.49 -4.08 -7.51
C PRO A 28 25.91 -4.47 -7.90
N PHE A 29 26.09 -5.63 -8.54
CA PHE A 29 27.36 -6.08 -9.06
C PHE A 29 27.89 -5.18 -10.20
N ARG A 30 27.02 -4.80 -11.16
CA ARG A 30 27.37 -3.88 -12.25
C ARG A 30 27.77 -2.50 -11.73
N ASN A 31 27.03 -1.96 -10.77
CA ASN A 31 27.36 -0.67 -10.14
C ASN A 31 28.67 -0.74 -9.33
N MET A 32 28.94 -1.88 -8.69
CA MET A 32 30.21 -2.12 -8.01
C MET A 32 31.37 -2.18 -9.01
N LEU A 33 31.20 -2.86 -10.15
CA LEU A 33 32.20 -2.91 -11.22
C LEU A 33 32.47 -1.52 -11.82
N ILE A 34 31.43 -0.72 -12.07
CA ILE A 34 31.58 0.69 -12.50
C ILE A 34 32.44 1.46 -11.50
N ARG A 35 32.13 1.39 -10.20
CA ARG A 35 32.90 2.08 -9.15
C ARG A 35 34.34 1.60 -9.05
N ILE A 36 34.58 0.30 -9.21
CA ILE A 36 35.94 -0.29 -9.19
C ILE A 36 36.78 0.26 -10.35
N ILE A 37 36.21 0.34 -11.56
CA ILE A 37 36.92 0.83 -12.74
C ILE A 37 37.12 2.36 -12.68
N GLU A 38 36.13 3.11 -12.18
CA GLU A 38 36.21 4.56 -11.98
C GLU A 38 37.26 4.96 -10.92
N ALA A 39 37.58 4.08 -9.97
CA ALA A 39 38.58 4.32 -8.94
C ALA A 39 40.04 4.14 -9.42
N ILE A 40 40.25 3.72 -10.68
CA ILE A 40 41.58 3.54 -11.26
C ILE A 40 42.05 4.88 -11.82
N ASP A 41 43.13 5.46 -11.27
CA ASP A 41 43.67 6.78 -11.69
C ASP A 41 44.06 6.87 -13.18
N ARG A 42 44.45 5.75 -13.79
CA ARG A 42 44.83 5.66 -15.22
C ARG A 42 44.28 4.38 -15.84
N PRO A 43 43.00 4.36 -16.27
CA PRO A 43 42.41 3.19 -16.88
C PRO A 43 43.02 2.94 -18.27
N THR A 44 43.14 1.67 -18.63
CA THR A 44 43.50 1.25 -19.97
C THR A 44 42.35 1.48 -20.95
N LYS A 45 42.63 1.59 -22.24
CA LYS A 45 41.58 1.72 -23.28
C LYS A 45 40.54 0.59 -23.24
N ALA A 46 40.96 -0.62 -22.86
CA ALA A 46 40.05 -1.76 -22.68
C ALA A 46 39.11 -1.57 -21.47
N GLN A 47 39.60 -1.00 -20.37
CA GLN A 47 38.79 -0.68 -19.19
C GLN A 47 37.83 0.48 -19.46
N GLU A 48 38.23 1.48 -20.26
CA GLU A 48 37.32 2.55 -20.70
C GLU A 48 36.22 2.04 -21.63
N ALA A 49 36.56 1.17 -22.59
CA ALA A 49 35.58 0.54 -23.47
C ALA A 49 34.58 -0.31 -22.66
N TRP A 50 35.08 -1.11 -21.72
CA TRP A 50 34.25 -1.92 -20.84
C TRP A 50 33.41 -1.06 -19.89
N LEU A 51 33.92 0.07 -19.38
CA LEU A 51 33.14 1.02 -18.58
C LEU A 51 31.96 1.60 -19.36
N ASN A 52 32.16 1.91 -20.65
CA ASN A 52 31.10 2.38 -21.53
C ASN A 52 30.04 1.29 -21.80
N GLU A 53 30.45 0.04 -22.00
CA GLU A 53 29.52 -1.10 -22.08
C GLU A 53 28.76 -1.30 -20.76
N LEU A 54 29.44 -1.19 -19.62
CA LEU A 54 28.85 -1.26 -18.29
C LEU A 54 27.92 -0.09 -18.00
N ARG A 55 28.00 1.05 -18.68
CA ARG A 55 27.00 2.13 -18.57
C ARG A 55 25.76 1.86 -19.44
N GLY A 56 25.92 1.05 -20.49
CA GLY A 56 24.85 0.63 -21.38
C GLY A 56 24.30 1.78 -22.23
N PRO A 57 23.38 1.49 -23.16
CA PRO A 57 22.72 2.53 -23.94
C PRO A 57 21.95 3.45 -22.99
N GLN A 58 22.18 4.76 -23.11
CA GLN A 58 21.32 5.76 -22.49
C GLN A 58 19.97 5.63 -23.19
N GLY A 59 19.00 4.98 -22.54
CA GLY A 59 17.64 4.95 -23.07
C GLY A 59 17.15 6.38 -23.26
N GLU A 60 16.42 6.64 -24.34
CA GLU A 60 15.76 7.94 -24.53
C GLU A 60 14.96 8.26 -23.27
N TYR A 61 15.33 9.37 -22.63
CA TYR A 61 14.59 9.91 -21.51
C TYR A 61 13.23 10.37 -22.04
N ASP A 62 12.18 9.68 -21.64
CA ASP A 62 10.80 10.08 -21.87
C ASP A 62 10.38 10.99 -20.71
N PRO A 63 10.30 12.32 -20.90
CA PRO A 63 9.93 13.25 -19.84
C PRO A 63 8.50 13.03 -19.32
N ASP A 64 7.65 12.36 -20.10
CA ASP A 64 6.24 12.12 -19.76
C ASP A 64 6.03 10.81 -18.96
N ARG A 65 7.08 9.99 -18.84
CA ARG A 65 7.04 8.71 -18.13
C ARG A 65 7.84 8.75 -16.84
N LEU A 66 7.14 8.51 -15.72
CA LEU A 66 7.79 8.37 -14.41
C LEU A 66 8.78 7.20 -14.43
N THR A 67 9.99 7.49 -13.96
CA THR A 67 10.96 6.46 -13.60
C THR A 67 10.41 5.61 -12.46
N LEU A 68 10.92 4.38 -12.32
CA LEU A 68 10.52 3.49 -11.23
C LEU A 68 10.82 4.07 -9.83
N GLU A 69 11.83 4.94 -9.73
CA GLU A 69 12.21 5.62 -8.48
C GLU A 69 11.22 6.74 -8.14
N GLU A 70 10.82 7.54 -9.14
CA GLU A 70 9.76 8.55 -8.97
C GLU A 70 8.41 7.90 -8.66
N PHE A 71 8.09 6.77 -9.30
CA PHE A 71 6.89 6.00 -8.98
C PHE A 71 6.90 5.50 -7.53
N ARG A 72 8.05 4.99 -7.04
CA ARG A 72 8.21 4.58 -5.64
C ARG A 72 8.13 5.78 -4.68
N ALA A 73 8.67 6.94 -5.06
CA ALA A 73 8.53 8.17 -4.30
C ALA A 73 7.07 8.63 -4.21
N GLN A 74 6.31 8.51 -5.30
CA GLN A 74 4.87 8.77 -5.30
C GLN A 74 4.12 7.80 -4.38
N CYS A 75 4.50 6.52 -4.34
CA CYS A 75 3.97 5.55 -3.37
C CYS A 75 4.28 5.96 -1.92
N ALA A 76 5.49 6.45 -1.63
CA ALA A 76 5.85 6.96 -0.30
C ALA A 76 5.03 8.19 0.09
N MET A 77 4.75 9.09 -0.85
CA MET A 77 3.89 10.25 -0.62
C MET A 77 2.45 9.82 -0.29
N ILE A 78 1.92 8.79 -0.95
CA ILE A 78 0.58 8.24 -0.68
C ILE A 78 0.50 7.67 0.74
N THR A 79 1.47 6.85 1.16
CA THR A 79 1.45 6.26 2.51
C THR A 79 1.71 7.31 3.60
N ASP A 80 2.54 8.31 3.33
CA ASP A 80 2.74 9.43 4.25
C ASP A 80 1.48 10.28 4.41
N ALA A 81 0.76 10.55 3.32
CA ALA A 81 -0.52 11.24 3.38
C ALA A 81 -1.55 10.47 4.22
N ALA A 82 -1.61 9.14 4.07
CA ALA A 82 -2.47 8.30 4.92
C ALA A 82 -2.08 8.42 6.41
N ARG A 83 -0.78 8.43 6.72
CA ARG A 83 -0.26 8.54 8.09
C ARG A 83 -0.54 9.88 8.74
N THR A 84 -0.39 10.97 7.99
CA THR A 84 -0.40 12.34 8.54
C THR A 84 -1.77 13.02 8.51
N ARG A 85 -2.65 12.60 7.60
CA ARG A 85 -3.92 13.31 7.33
C ARG A 85 -5.16 12.56 7.83
N LEU A 86 -5.02 11.29 8.18
CA LEU A 86 -6.13 10.49 8.69
C LEU A 86 -6.18 10.50 10.23
N PRO A 87 -7.38 10.63 10.82
CA PRO A 87 -7.58 10.30 12.23
C PRO A 87 -7.11 8.87 12.54
N SER A 88 -6.62 8.66 13.77
CA SER A 88 -6.02 7.38 14.18
C SER A 88 -6.88 6.13 13.86
N PRO A 89 -8.22 6.10 14.08
CA PRO A 89 -9.03 4.93 13.73
C PRO A 89 -9.13 4.68 12.22
N GLU A 90 -9.19 5.74 11.41
CA GLU A 90 -9.23 5.65 9.95
C GLU A 90 -7.88 5.15 9.41
N TYR A 91 -6.76 5.69 9.93
CA TYR A 91 -5.42 5.21 9.59
C TYR A 91 -5.20 3.74 9.99
N ALA A 92 -5.68 3.33 11.18
CA ALA A 92 -5.60 1.94 11.61
C ALA A 92 -6.36 0.99 10.66
N ALA A 93 -7.50 1.43 10.11
CA ALA A 93 -8.25 0.69 9.11
C ALA A 93 -7.49 0.59 7.76
N VAL A 94 -6.84 1.67 7.32
CA VAL A 94 -5.95 1.66 6.15
C VAL A 94 -4.81 0.65 6.34
N LEU A 95 -4.12 0.67 7.48
CA LEU A 95 -3.05 -0.28 7.78
C LEU A 95 -3.57 -1.73 7.80
N ALA A 96 -4.68 -1.99 8.48
CA ALA A 96 -5.24 -3.34 8.56
C ALA A 96 -5.65 -3.87 7.16
N ARG A 97 -6.16 -3.00 6.29
CA ARG A 97 -6.58 -3.37 4.93
C ARG A 97 -5.40 -3.54 3.98
N PHE A 98 -4.57 -2.52 3.83
CA PHE A 98 -3.61 -2.39 2.72
C PHE A 98 -2.16 -2.68 3.11
N ALA A 99 -1.77 -2.47 4.36
CA ALA A 99 -0.39 -2.67 4.76
C ALA A 99 -0.02 -4.17 4.85
N HIS A 100 1.29 -4.39 4.93
CA HIS A 100 1.93 -5.70 5.01
C HIS A 100 2.66 -5.88 6.36
N ASP A 101 2.93 -7.14 6.71
CA ASP A 101 3.75 -7.53 7.84
C ASP A 101 3.40 -6.81 9.17
N GLU A 102 4.39 -6.20 9.81
CA GLU A 102 4.24 -5.56 11.11
C GLU A 102 3.26 -4.38 11.09
N GLU A 103 3.20 -3.62 10.00
CA GLU A 103 2.31 -2.46 9.88
C GLU A 103 0.85 -2.90 9.86
N LYS A 104 0.54 -4.01 9.16
CA LYS A 104 -0.80 -4.60 9.16
C LYS A 104 -1.20 -5.03 10.57
N VAL A 105 -0.29 -5.66 11.30
CA VAL A 105 -0.50 -6.10 12.69
C VAL A 105 -0.73 -4.90 13.61
N LYS A 106 0.02 -3.80 13.43
CA LYS A 106 -0.21 -2.54 14.16
C LYS A 106 -1.62 -2.00 13.92
N GLY A 107 -2.08 -1.97 12.67
CA GLY A 107 -3.44 -1.56 12.32
C GLY A 107 -4.52 -2.42 12.99
N ILE A 108 -4.37 -3.75 12.92
CA ILE A 108 -5.29 -4.70 13.56
C ILE A 108 -5.35 -4.50 15.08
N ASN A 109 -4.20 -4.32 15.72
CA ASN A 109 -4.12 -4.09 17.17
C ASN A 109 -4.78 -2.77 17.57
N ALA A 110 -4.55 -1.69 16.82
CA ALA A 110 -5.17 -0.40 17.08
C ALA A 110 -6.70 -0.45 16.93
N LEU A 111 -7.21 -1.12 15.89
CA LEU A 111 -8.64 -1.32 15.70
C LEU A 111 -9.27 -2.17 16.80
N ALA A 112 -8.57 -3.19 17.31
CA ALA A 112 -9.03 -4.00 18.42
C ALA A 112 -9.20 -3.17 19.70
N VAL A 113 -8.23 -2.32 20.02
CA VAL A 113 -8.31 -1.40 21.17
C VAL A 113 -9.44 -0.39 20.98
N TRP A 114 -9.56 0.19 19.78
CA TRP A 114 -10.63 1.14 19.46
C TRP A 114 -12.03 0.51 19.62
N SER A 115 -12.19 -0.74 19.17
CA SER A 115 -13.46 -1.48 19.23
C SER A 115 -13.94 -1.75 20.65
N ARG A 116 -13.06 -1.70 21.65
CA ARG A 116 -13.40 -1.95 23.06
C ARG A 116 -14.51 -1.04 23.57
N LYS A 117 -14.58 0.20 23.08
CA LYS A 117 -15.52 1.21 23.58
C LYS A 117 -16.98 0.93 23.19
N SER A 118 -17.21 0.21 22.08
CA SER A 118 -18.54 0.19 21.45
C SER A 118 -18.98 -1.18 20.91
N SER A 119 -18.09 -2.18 20.87
CA SER A 119 -18.41 -3.55 20.43
C SER A 119 -19.17 -4.38 21.47
N GLY A 120 -19.25 -3.91 22.72
CA GLY A 120 -19.82 -4.66 23.85
C GLY A 120 -18.89 -5.74 24.44
N ILE A 121 -17.63 -5.82 23.99
CA ILE A 121 -16.62 -6.74 24.50
C ILE A 121 -15.43 -5.93 25.05
N THR A 122 -14.98 -6.25 26.26
CA THR A 122 -13.82 -5.58 26.89
C THR A 122 -12.50 -6.34 26.68
N ALA A 123 -12.58 -7.64 26.39
CA ALA A 123 -11.42 -8.50 26.17
C ALA A 123 -10.71 -8.16 24.84
N VAL A 124 -9.62 -7.40 24.93
CA VAL A 124 -8.85 -6.93 23.75
C VAL A 124 -8.26 -8.09 22.96
N ALA A 125 -7.84 -9.18 23.61
CA ALA A 125 -7.30 -10.35 22.92
C ALA A 125 -8.33 -11.00 21.97
N LEU A 126 -9.60 -11.10 22.40
CA LEU A 126 -10.70 -11.55 21.55
C LEU A 126 -10.94 -10.57 20.40
N LEU A 127 -11.01 -9.27 20.68
CA LEU A 127 -11.20 -8.24 19.65
C LEU A 127 -10.07 -8.23 18.62
N ARG A 128 -8.83 -8.51 19.03
CA ARG A 128 -7.69 -8.64 18.11
C ARG A 128 -7.88 -9.82 17.17
N ASP A 129 -8.27 -10.97 17.70
CA ASP A 129 -8.50 -12.17 16.88
C ASP A 129 -9.69 -11.96 15.92
N LEU A 130 -10.76 -11.30 16.35
CA LEU A 130 -11.89 -10.94 15.50
C LEU A 130 -11.50 -9.92 14.43
N ALA A 131 -10.69 -8.92 14.78
CA ALA A 131 -10.18 -7.93 13.82
C ALA A 131 -9.26 -8.59 12.79
N ALA A 132 -8.34 -9.45 13.23
CA ALA A 132 -7.50 -10.24 12.33
C ALA A 132 -8.35 -11.11 11.40
N TRP A 133 -9.35 -11.82 11.94
CA TRP A 133 -10.27 -12.64 11.15
C TRP A 133 -11.02 -11.81 10.09
N ASN A 134 -11.41 -10.56 10.40
CA ASN A 134 -12.06 -9.67 9.44
C ASN A 134 -11.17 -9.33 8.22
N TYR A 135 -9.86 -9.21 8.42
CA TYR A 135 -8.89 -8.80 7.39
C TYR A 135 -8.12 -9.95 6.73
N LEU A 136 -8.21 -11.17 7.27
CA LEU A 136 -7.59 -12.34 6.66
C LEU A 136 -8.22 -12.66 5.29
N PRO A 137 -7.44 -13.05 4.27
CA PRO A 137 -7.97 -13.64 3.05
C PRO A 137 -8.78 -14.90 3.36
N ARG A 138 -9.80 -15.21 2.54
CA ARG A 138 -10.65 -16.41 2.74
C ARG A 138 -9.85 -17.70 2.88
N THR A 139 -8.80 -17.87 2.09
CA THR A 139 -7.90 -19.04 2.14
C THR A 139 -7.23 -19.23 3.50
N LYS A 140 -6.92 -18.14 4.21
CA LYS A 140 -6.32 -18.17 5.55
C LYS A 140 -7.35 -18.29 6.69
N ARG A 141 -8.64 -18.27 6.37
CA ARG A 141 -9.73 -18.47 7.35
C ARG A 141 -10.18 -19.93 7.43
N GLU A 142 -9.73 -20.77 6.50
CA GLU A 142 -10.07 -22.20 6.49
C GLU A 142 -9.69 -22.83 7.83
N GLY A 143 -10.65 -23.51 8.47
CA GLY A 143 -10.47 -24.14 9.77
C GLY A 143 -10.59 -23.21 10.99
N VAL A 144 -10.79 -21.90 10.83
CA VAL A 144 -10.99 -20.97 11.96
C VAL A 144 -12.33 -20.24 11.84
N SER A 145 -13.31 -20.68 12.63
CA SER A 145 -14.60 -20.01 12.74
C SER A 145 -14.62 -18.98 13.88
N ILE A 146 -15.56 -18.04 13.82
CA ILE A 146 -15.82 -17.11 14.94
C ILE A 146 -16.20 -17.91 16.22
N ALA A 147 -16.83 -19.09 16.07
CA ALA A 147 -17.16 -19.94 17.21
C ALA A 147 -15.89 -20.50 17.89
N ASP A 148 -14.89 -20.90 17.11
CA ASP A 148 -13.61 -21.39 17.64
C ASP A 148 -12.83 -20.26 18.33
N ILE A 149 -12.86 -19.05 17.75
CA ILE A 149 -12.30 -17.86 18.38
C ILE A 149 -13.01 -17.59 19.72
N ALA A 150 -14.35 -17.62 19.75
CA ALA A 150 -15.11 -17.39 20.98
C ALA A 150 -14.79 -18.43 22.07
N ALA A 151 -14.68 -19.71 21.69
CA ALA A 151 -14.34 -20.80 22.59
C ALA A 151 -12.95 -20.62 23.23
N ARG A 152 -11.92 -20.25 22.44
CA ARG A 152 -10.56 -19.97 22.95
C ARG A 152 -10.53 -18.87 24.01
N HIS A 153 -11.38 -17.86 23.87
CA HIS A 153 -11.49 -16.73 24.80
C HIS A 153 -12.55 -16.92 25.89
N LYS A 154 -13.21 -18.08 25.96
CA LYS A 154 -14.30 -18.40 26.91
C LYS A 154 -15.45 -17.37 26.87
N VAL A 155 -15.78 -16.86 25.69
CA VAL A 155 -16.88 -15.91 25.49
C VAL A 155 -18.04 -16.60 24.78
N ALA A 156 -19.28 -16.22 25.14
CA ALA A 156 -20.48 -16.73 24.50
C ALA A 156 -20.42 -16.49 22.98
N LYS A 157 -20.74 -17.55 22.20
CA LYS A 157 -20.76 -17.52 20.73
C LYS A 157 -21.56 -16.33 20.21
N THR A 158 -22.78 -16.13 20.71
CA THR A 158 -23.68 -15.04 20.30
C THR A 158 -23.05 -13.65 20.49
N SER A 159 -22.36 -13.41 21.60
CA SER A 159 -21.65 -12.15 21.88
C SER A 159 -20.50 -11.92 20.90
N ALA A 160 -19.68 -12.95 20.64
CA ALA A 160 -18.58 -12.86 19.69
C ALA A 160 -19.08 -12.60 18.25
N PHE A 161 -20.16 -13.26 17.82
CA PHE A 161 -20.79 -13.01 16.52
C PHE A 161 -21.35 -11.59 16.40
N ARG A 162 -22.01 -11.07 17.44
CA ARG A 162 -22.52 -9.69 17.45
C ARG A 162 -21.37 -8.69 17.33
N ALA A 163 -20.30 -8.88 18.11
CA ALA A 163 -19.12 -8.02 18.05
C ALA A 163 -18.45 -8.08 16.67
N ALA A 164 -18.26 -9.28 16.11
CA ALA A 164 -17.67 -9.45 14.78
C ALA A 164 -18.50 -8.74 13.68
N LYS A 165 -19.83 -8.88 13.72
CA LYS A 165 -20.73 -8.18 12.78
C LYS A 165 -20.63 -6.66 12.91
N TRP A 166 -20.62 -6.16 14.15
CA TRP A 166 -20.45 -4.73 14.42
C TRP A 166 -19.10 -4.22 13.91
N MET A 167 -18.01 -4.95 14.21
CA MET A 167 -16.66 -4.61 13.77
C MET A 167 -16.55 -4.57 12.26
N ALA A 168 -17.06 -5.58 11.54
CA ALA A 168 -17.03 -5.61 10.08
C ALA A 168 -17.69 -4.37 9.45
N GLY A 169 -18.86 -3.97 9.97
CA GLY A 169 -19.56 -2.78 9.51
C GLY A 169 -18.78 -1.50 9.80
N ARG A 170 -18.33 -1.32 11.05
CA ARG A 170 -17.59 -0.11 11.46
C ARG A 170 -16.22 0.02 10.80
N PHE A 171 -15.52 -1.08 10.58
CA PHE A 171 -14.23 -1.07 9.89
C PHE A 171 -14.40 -0.68 8.42
N SER A 172 -15.43 -1.19 7.76
CA SER A 172 -15.76 -0.80 6.38
C SER A 172 -16.10 0.70 6.29
N GLU A 173 -16.81 1.24 7.28
CA GLU A 173 -17.10 2.67 7.35
C GLU A 173 -15.84 3.52 7.55
N LEU A 174 -14.93 3.10 8.46
CA LEU A 174 -13.64 3.76 8.66
C LEU A 174 -12.79 3.75 7.38
N GLU A 175 -12.80 2.66 6.63
CA GLU A 175 -12.11 2.56 5.34
C GLU A 175 -12.69 3.53 4.32
N ASN A 176 -14.03 3.64 4.24
CA ASN A 176 -14.68 4.55 3.31
C ASN A 176 -14.43 6.01 3.67
N LEU A 177 -14.44 6.36 4.97
CA LEU A 177 -14.08 7.70 5.45
C LEU A 177 -12.62 8.04 5.11
N ALA A 178 -11.70 7.08 5.33
CA ALA A 178 -10.29 7.26 4.99
C ALA A 178 -10.11 7.55 3.49
N VAL A 179 -10.77 6.78 2.63
CA VAL A 179 -10.75 6.97 1.18
C VAL A 179 -11.28 8.36 0.81
N ALA A 180 -12.46 8.74 1.31
CA ALA A 180 -13.08 10.02 1.00
C ALA A 180 -12.21 11.23 1.43
N ARG A 181 -11.54 11.14 2.59
CA ARG A 181 -10.64 12.22 3.05
C ARG A 181 -9.39 12.35 2.19
N LEU A 182 -8.82 11.23 1.75
CA LEU A 182 -7.61 11.24 0.94
C LEU A 182 -7.88 11.63 -0.50
N GLU A 183 -9.04 11.24 -1.03
CA GLU A 183 -9.44 11.44 -2.43
C GLU A 183 -9.33 12.91 -2.86
N SER A 184 -9.89 13.84 -2.08
CA SER A 184 -9.81 15.28 -2.40
C SER A 184 -8.37 15.75 -2.65
N SER A 185 -7.43 15.28 -1.83
CA SER A 185 -6.03 15.68 -1.99
C SER A 185 -5.31 14.90 -3.09
N PHE A 186 -5.63 13.62 -3.28
CA PHE A 186 -5.03 12.82 -4.36
C PHE A 186 -5.46 13.30 -5.74
N VAL A 187 -6.71 13.73 -5.89
CA VAL A 187 -7.19 14.40 -7.10
C VAL A 187 -6.49 15.74 -7.30
N LEU A 188 -6.39 16.57 -6.25
CA LEU A 188 -5.71 17.87 -6.33
C LEU A 188 -4.24 17.75 -6.74
N HIS A 189 -3.53 16.73 -6.26
CA HIS A 189 -2.13 16.46 -6.61
C HIS A 189 -1.94 15.61 -7.87
N GLY A 190 -3.02 15.31 -8.61
CA GLY A 190 -2.95 14.54 -9.86
C GLY A 190 -2.50 13.08 -9.68
N VAL A 191 -2.61 12.52 -8.48
CA VAL A 191 -2.29 11.11 -8.18
C VAL A 191 -3.37 10.20 -8.74
N VAL A 192 -4.64 10.58 -8.60
CA VAL A 192 -5.83 9.85 -9.03
C VAL A 192 -6.64 10.75 -9.96
N PRO A 193 -7.24 10.24 -11.05
CA PRO A 193 -8.11 11.05 -11.89
C PRO A 193 -9.35 11.52 -11.12
N PRO A 194 -9.93 12.69 -11.45
CA PRO A 194 -11.21 13.10 -10.88
C PRO A 194 -12.31 12.11 -11.29
N ALA A 195 -13.17 11.72 -10.33
CA ALA A 195 -14.23 10.73 -10.53
C ALA A 195 -15.19 11.05 -11.69
N ASN A 196 -15.25 12.31 -12.13
CA ASN A 196 -15.92 12.73 -13.36
C ASN A 196 -14.91 12.96 -14.49
N ARG A 197 -14.53 11.88 -15.17
CA ARG A 197 -14.23 11.96 -16.60
C ARG A 197 -15.31 11.18 -17.34
N PRO A 198 -16.24 11.84 -18.07
CA PRO A 198 -16.68 11.22 -19.31
C PRO A 198 -15.41 10.91 -20.10
N THR A 199 -15.33 9.68 -20.61
CA THR A 199 -14.34 9.27 -21.59
C THR A 199 -14.31 10.31 -22.71
N CYS A 200 -13.38 11.27 -22.66
CA CYS A 200 -13.02 12.02 -23.85
C CYS A 200 -12.32 11.01 -24.75
N GLU A 201 -13.12 10.52 -25.68
CA GLU A 201 -12.77 9.65 -26.77
C GLU A 201 -11.45 10.09 -27.39
N TYR A 202 -10.52 9.13 -27.50
CA TYR A 202 -9.58 9.13 -28.60
C TYR A 202 -10.39 9.04 -29.91
N ALA A 203 -10.60 10.17 -30.56
CA ALA A 203 -11.07 10.31 -31.93
C ALA A 203 -10.72 11.75 -32.36
N GLN A 204 -9.82 12.06 -33.29
CA GLN A 204 -9.19 11.31 -34.36
C GLN A 204 -7.80 11.91 -34.64
N SER A 205 -6.85 11.05 -34.98
CA SER A 205 -5.73 11.41 -35.86
C SER A 205 -6.28 11.66 -37.27
N VAL A 206 -5.90 12.75 -37.93
CA VAL A 206 -5.42 12.74 -39.33
C VAL A 206 -4.84 14.11 -39.69
N ALA A 207 -3.75 14.05 -40.42
CA ALA A 207 -3.00 15.16 -41.00
C ALA A 207 -3.83 16.06 -41.94
N ALA A 208 -3.51 17.35 -41.93
CA ALA A 208 -3.22 18.18 -43.11
C ALA A 208 -2.44 19.42 -42.65
#